data_AF-A0A5B0FBP9-F1
#
_entry.id   AF-A0A5B0FBP9-F1
#
_cell.length_a   1.000
_cell.length_b   1.000
_cell.length_c   1.000
_cell.angle_alpha   90.00
_cell.angle_beta   90.00
_cell.angle_gamma   90.00
#
_symmetry.space_group_name_H-M   'P 1'
#
loop_
_entity.id
_entity.type
_entity.pdbx_description
1 polymer ?
#
loop_
_entity_poly.entity_id
_entity_poly.type
_entity_poly.pdbx_seq_one_letter_code
_entity_poly.pdbx_strand_id
1 'polypeptide(L)'
;MSRIIEFTLQSKGGVGKSLHTYCRALSVPEEHSLFVDVDSSTQTSTRQLKFLGPERLETILLLDARDVLVRDKFLGYMESLAESNFERIYMDFVTPESEQIPALIQRDIPFKE
;
A
#
# COMPACT_ATOMS: atom_id res chain seq x y z
N MET A 1 -18.50 -5.34 10.19
CA MET A 1 -17.28 -6.18 10.00
C MET A 1 -16.06 -5.28 10.16
N SER A 2 -14.95 -5.78 10.69
CA SER A 2 -13.73 -4.98 10.90
C SER A 2 -12.81 -5.05 9.68
N ARG A 3 -12.61 -3.91 9.01
CA ARG A 3 -11.62 -3.77 7.93
C ARG A 3 -10.20 -3.75 8.50
N ILE A 4 -9.28 -4.43 7.83
CA ILE A 4 -7.85 -4.42 8.18
C ILE A 4 -7.06 -3.90 6.97
N ILE A 5 -6.20 -2.94 7.24
CA ILE A 5 -5.27 -2.38 6.26
C ILE A 5 -3.85 -2.69 6.77
N GLU A 6 -3.09 -3.46 6.01
CA GLU A 6 -1.72 -3.86 6.34
C GLU A 6 -0.74 -3.05 5.49
N PHE A 7 0.15 -2.29 6.14
CA PHE A 7 1.23 -1.55 5.50
C PHE A 7 2.53 -2.31 5.60
N THR A 8 3.13 -2.66 4.46
CA THR A 8 4.48 -3.22 4.40
C THR A 8 5.48 -2.09 4.17
N LEU A 9 6.10 -1.60 5.24
CA LEU A 9 7.03 -0.47 5.21
C LEU A 9 8.47 -0.95 5.46
N GLN A 10 9.41 -0.56 4.59
CA GLN A 10 10.85 -0.72 4.84
C GLN A 10 11.66 0.26 3.98
N SER A 11 12.41 1.14 4.64
CA SER A 11 13.26 2.16 4.00
C SER A 11 14.54 1.62 3.36
N LYS A 12 14.85 0.33 3.54
CA LYS A 12 15.93 -0.33 2.80
C LYS A 12 15.39 -1.02 1.53
N GLY A 13 16.02 -0.74 0.39
CA GLY A 13 15.77 -1.46 -0.87
C GLY A 13 16.29 -2.91 -0.83
N GLY A 14 15.66 -3.80 -1.61
CA GLY A 14 16.15 -5.18 -1.81
C GLY A 14 15.97 -6.14 -0.62
N VAL A 15 15.19 -5.77 0.39
CA VAL A 15 14.92 -6.61 1.58
C VAL A 15 13.84 -7.68 1.37
N GLY A 16 13.19 -7.70 0.20
CA GLY A 16 12.13 -8.68 -0.12
C GLY A 16 10.70 -8.26 0.22
N LYS A 17 10.38 -6.95 0.34
CA LYS A 17 9.00 -6.46 0.55
C LYS A 17 8.01 -7.02 -0.48
N SER A 18 8.29 -6.83 -1.77
CA SER A 18 7.42 -7.31 -2.85
C SER A 18 7.29 -8.84 -2.88
N LEU A 19 8.36 -9.56 -2.52
CA LEU A 19 8.29 -11.02 -2.34
C LEU A 19 7.38 -11.41 -1.17
N HIS A 20 7.44 -10.67 -0.06
CA HIS A 20 6.53 -10.87 1.06
C HIS A 20 5.07 -10.64 0.65
N THR A 21 4.78 -9.54 -0.06
CA THR A 21 3.45 -9.24 -0.61
C THR A 21 2.98 -10.32 -1.58
N TYR A 22 3.87 -10.84 -2.43
CA TYR A 22 3.59 -11.96 -3.32
C TYR A 22 3.21 -13.23 -2.54
N CYS A 23 3.99 -13.63 -1.53
CA CYS A 23 3.66 -14.77 -0.69
C CYS A 23 2.34 -14.56 0.07
N ARG A 24 2.05 -13.32 0.50
CA ARG A 24 0.78 -12.96 1.14
C ARG A 24 -0.39 -13.16 0.18
N ALA A 25 -0.26 -12.70 -1.06
CA ALA A 25 -1.27 -12.88 -2.12
C ALA A 25 -1.60 -14.34 -2.41
N LEU A 26 -0.62 -15.25 -2.30
CA LEU A 26 -0.85 -16.69 -2.43
C LEU A 26 -1.59 -17.32 -1.24
N SER A 27 -1.60 -16.66 -0.08
CA SER A 27 -2.12 -17.21 1.19
C SER A 27 -3.52 -16.74 1.57
N VAL A 28 -4.06 -15.74 0.87
CA VAL A 28 -5.30 -15.03 1.25
C VAL A 28 -6.44 -15.43 0.30
N PRO A 29 -7.67 -15.68 0.82
CA PRO A 29 -8.82 -16.03 -0.01
C PRO A 29 -9.22 -14.92 -0.99
N GLU A 30 -9.85 -15.32 -2.10
CA GLU A 30 -9.91 -14.51 -3.30
C GLU A 30 -10.91 -13.34 -3.27
N GLU A 31 -12.04 -13.41 -2.56
CA GLU A 31 -13.18 -12.53 -2.89
C GLU A 31 -13.21 -11.14 -2.19
N HIS A 32 -12.48 -10.93 -1.08
CA HIS A 32 -12.58 -9.69 -0.29
C HIS A 32 -11.24 -9.05 0.07
N SER A 33 -10.20 -9.33 -0.72
CA SER A 33 -8.87 -8.77 -0.53
C SER A 33 -8.39 -7.93 -1.70
N LEU A 34 -7.79 -6.78 -1.37
CA LEU A 34 -7.17 -5.84 -2.30
C LEU A 34 -5.67 -5.78 -2.04
N PHE A 35 -4.89 -5.82 -3.10
CA PHE A 35 -3.45 -5.59 -3.09
C PHE A 35 -3.15 -4.28 -3.79
N VAL A 36 -2.38 -3.42 -3.14
CA VAL A 36 -2.06 -2.08 -3.61
C VAL A 36 -0.55 -1.98 -3.76
N ASP A 37 -0.12 -1.75 -4.99
CA ASP A 37 1.27 -1.41 -5.33
C ASP A 37 1.45 0.09 -5.12
N VAL A 38 2.10 0.48 -4.02
CA VAL A 38 2.38 1.87 -3.69
C VAL A 38 3.77 2.19 -4.22
N ASP A 39 3.83 2.41 -5.53
CA ASP A 39 5.09 2.52 -6.26
C ASP A 39 5.06 3.64 -7.30
N SER A 40 6.00 4.57 -7.13
CA SER A 40 6.29 5.69 -8.03
C SER A 40 7.06 5.33 -9.30
N SER A 41 7.72 4.16 -9.38
CA SER A 41 8.76 3.93 -10.40
C SER A 41 9.05 2.49 -10.82
N THR A 42 8.81 1.46 -10.00
CA THR A 42 9.37 0.12 -10.19
C THR A 42 8.33 -1.01 -10.24
N GLN A 43 7.37 -1.00 -11.19
CA GLN A 43 6.24 -1.95 -11.47
C GLN A 43 6.44 -3.49 -11.21
N THR A 44 7.06 -3.88 -10.10
CA THR A 44 7.61 -5.19 -9.82
C THR A 44 6.51 -6.01 -9.17
N SER A 45 5.79 -5.41 -8.22
CA SER A 45 4.62 -6.01 -7.60
C SER A 45 3.47 -6.10 -8.60
N THR A 46 3.24 -5.09 -9.44
CA THR A 46 2.26 -5.17 -10.54
C THR A 46 2.49 -6.38 -11.47
N ARG A 47 3.75 -6.72 -11.78
CA ARG A 47 4.07 -7.92 -12.59
C ARG A 47 3.93 -9.22 -11.81
N GLN A 48 4.41 -9.25 -10.57
CA GLN A 48 4.37 -10.44 -9.70
C GLN A 48 2.95 -10.82 -9.28
N LEU A 49 2.07 -9.83 -9.12
CA LEU A 49 0.71 -9.98 -8.62
C LEU A 49 -0.34 -10.07 -9.73
N LYS A 50 0.07 -10.14 -11.01
CA LYS A 50 -0.84 -10.17 -12.16
C LYS A 50 -1.91 -11.28 -12.08
N PHE A 51 -1.62 -12.38 -11.39
CA PHE A 51 -2.56 -13.50 -11.21
C PHE A 51 -3.81 -13.14 -10.38
N LEU A 52 -3.77 -12.05 -9.60
CA LEU A 52 -4.91 -11.58 -8.81
C LEU A 52 -6.02 -10.95 -9.67
N GLY A 53 -5.70 -10.54 -10.90
CA GLY A 53 -6.63 -9.83 -11.79
C GLY A 53 -6.84 -8.36 -11.41
N PRO A 54 -7.51 -7.59 -12.29
CA PRO A 54 -7.70 -6.14 -12.12
C PRO A 54 -8.62 -5.78 -10.95
N GLU A 55 -9.50 -6.68 -10.53
CA GLU A 55 -10.46 -6.45 -9.45
C GLU A 55 -9.79 -6.45 -8.05
N ARG A 56 -8.54 -6.89 -7.95
CA ARG A 56 -7.84 -7.11 -6.67
C ARG A 56 -6.44 -6.51 -6.64
N LEU A 57 -6.05 -5.82 -7.69
CA LEU A 57 -4.73 -5.23 -7.83
C LEU A 57 -4.88 -3.78 -8.30
N GLU A 58 -4.45 -2.86 -7.45
CA GLU A 58 -4.40 -1.43 -7.75
C GLU A 58 -2.97 -0.90 -7.63
N THR A 59 -2.72 0.23 -8.28
CA THR A 59 -1.46 0.98 -8.16
C THR A 59 -1.78 2.41 -7.77
N ILE A 60 -1.02 2.97 -6.83
CA ILE A 60 -1.16 4.37 -6.42
C ILE A 60 0.19 5.09 -6.36
N LEU A 61 0.19 6.33 -6.84
CA LEU A 61 1.34 7.24 -6.85
C LEU A 61 1.17 8.30 -5.76
N LEU A 62 1.79 8.07 -4.60
CA LEU A 62 1.71 9.01 -3.47
C LEU A 62 2.68 10.18 -3.58
N LEU A 63 3.80 10.01 -4.27
CA LEU A 63 4.80 11.07 -4.42
C LEU A 63 4.40 12.09 -5.49
N ASP A 64 4.92 13.31 -5.36
CA ASP A 64 4.93 14.31 -6.43
C ASP A 64 6.21 14.23 -7.28
N ALA A 65 6.36 15.13 -8.25
CA ALA A 65 7.56 15.18 -9.11
C ALA A 65 8.86 15.58 -8.39
N ARG A 66 8.80 15.87 -7.08
CA ARG A 66 9.94 16.20 -6.22
C ARG A 66 10.20 15.10 -5.20
N ASP A 67 9.62 13.91 -5.40
CA ASP A 67 9.69 12.75 -4.50
C ASP A 67 9.14 13.02 -3.10
N VAL A 68 8.24 14.00 -2.97
CA VAL A 68 7.57 14.32 -1.69
C VAL A 68 6.22 13.66 -1.61
N LEU A 69 5.95 12.97 -0.50
CA LEU A 69 4.67 12.34 -0.23
C LEU A 69 3.56 13.40 -0.15
N VAL A 70 2.55 13.26 -1.01
CA VAL A 70 1.40 14.16 -1.05
C VAL A 70 0.33 13.64 -0.11
N ARG A 71 0.21 14.28 1.05
CA ARG A 71 -0.78 13.96 2.09
C ARG A 71 -2.20 13.79 1.53
N ASP A 72 -2.65 14.73 0.72
CA ASP A 72 -4.03 14.73 0.22
C ASP A 72 -4.30 13.55 -0.73
N LYS A 73 -3.29 13.05 -1.45
CA LYS A 73 -3.42 11.82 -2.25
C LYS A 73 -3.59 10.60 -1.34
N PHE A 74 -2.80 10.52 -0.27
CA PHE A 74 -2.89 9.43 0.69
C PHE A 74 -4.26 9.44 1.40
N LEU A 75 -4.68 10.59 1.92
CA LEU A 75 -5.97 10.74 2.60
C LEU A 75 -7.14 10.43 1.66
N GLY A 76 -7.15 11.00 0.45
CA GLY A 76 -8.21 10.72 -0.52
C GLY A 76 -8.29 9.23 -0.90
N TYR A 77 -7.16 8.53 -0.95
CA TYR A 77 -7.18 7.08 -1.18
C TYR A 77 -7.69 6.29 0.03
N MET A 78 -7.33 6.68 1.25
CA MET A 78 -7.87 6.05 2.45
C MET A 78 -9.39 6.27 2.55
N GLU A 79 -9.90 7.43 2.13
CA GLU A 79 -11.33 7.73 2.01
C GLU A 79 -12.01 6.84 0.95
N SER A 80 -11.41 6.66 -0.24
CA SER A 80 -11.98 5.75 -1.24
C SER A 80 -12.00 4.30 -0.77
N LEU A 81 -10.99 3.86 -0.02
CA LEU A 81 -10.98 2.54 0.60
C LEU A 81 -12.06 2.40 1.67
N ALA A 82 -12.43 3.48 2.35
CA ALA A 82 -13.53 3.51 3.32
C ALA A 82 -14.85 3.09 2.68
N GLU A 83 -15.08 3.50 1.43
CA GLU A 83 -16.30 3.22 0.65
C GLU A 83 -16.25 1.89 -0.13
N SER A 84 -15.09 1.25 -0.22
CA SER A 84 -14.91 -0.01 -0.95
C SER A 84 -15.57 -1.22 -0.28
N ASN A 85 -15.70 -2.33 -1.02
CA ASN A 85 -16.18 -3.61 -0.49
C ASN A 85 -15.05 -4.52 0.06
N PHE A 86 -13.80 -4.05 0.07
CA PHE A 86 -12.67 -4.85 0.53
C PHE A 86 -12.54 -4.84 2.06
N GLU A 87 -12.25 -6.00 2.64
CA GLU A 87 -12.08 -6.17 4.09
C GLU A 87 -10.62 -6.34 4.51
N ARG A 88 -9.78 -6.76 3.57
CA ARG A 88 -8.34 -7.00 3.75
C ARG A 88 -7.59 -6.26 2.66
N ILE A 89 -6.87 -5.21 3.03
CA ILE A 89 -6.11 -4.39 2.08
C ILE A 89 -4.63 -4.52 2.43
N TYR A 90 -3.81 -4.94 1.46
CA TYR A 90 -2.37 -5.10 1.62
C TYR A 90 -1.66 -4.08 0.75
N MET A 91 -0.87 -3.21 1.36
CA MET A 91 -0.16 -2.15 0.66
C MET A 91 1.34 -2.40 0.69
N ASP A 92 1.94 -2.55 -0.49
CA ASP A 92 3.38 -2.69 -0.67
C ASP A 92 4.00 -1.33 -0.97
N PHE A 93 4.69 -0.74 0.01
CA PHE A 93 5.32 0.56 -0.16
C PHE A 93 6.75 0.39 -0.64
N VAL A 94 7.12 1.12 -1.69
CA VAL A 94 8.53 1.23 -2.07
C VAL A 94 9.30 2.14 -1.11
N THR A 95 10.61 2.21 -1.29
CA THR A 95 11.54 2.78 -0.31
C THR A 95 11.24 4.25 0.03
N PRO A 96 11.07 5.18 -0.93
CA PRO A 96 10.86 6.60 -0.61
C PRO A 96 9.55 6.86 0.14
N GLU A 97 8.48 6.15 -0.18
CA GLU A 97 7.18 6.25 0.48
C GLU A 97 7.28 5.64 1.90
N SER A 98 7.98 4.52 2.05
CA SER A 98 8.24 3.89 3.35
C SER A 98 8.95 4.82 4.34
N GLU A 99 9.85 5.68 3.85
CA GLU A 99 10.56 6.67 4.68
C GLU A 99 9.66 7.80 5.18
N GLN A 100 8.67 8.19 4.37
CA GLN A 100 7.84 9.38 4.62
C GLN A 100 6.54 9.08 5.37
N ILE A 101 5.96 7.88 5.20
CA ILE A 101 4.69 7.48 5.83
C ILE A 101 4.68 7.65 7.36
N PRO A 102 5.72 7.23 8.12
CA PRO A 102 5.72 7.39 9.58
C PRO A 102 5.58 8.85 10.02
N ALA A 103 6.25 9.78 9.33
CA ALA A 103 6.18 11.21 9.63
C ALA A 103 4.79 11.80 9.30
N LEU A 104 4.13 11.29 8.27
CA LEU A 104 2.75 11.66 7.94
C LEU A 104 1.79 11.21 9.05
N ILE A 105 1.86 9.94 9.44
CA ILE A 105 1.00 9.36 10.49
C ILE A 105 1.17 10.13 11.80
N GLN A 106 2.39 10.45 12.21
CA GLN A 106 2.67 11.19 13.45
C GLN A 106 2.08 12.60 13.45
N ARG A 107 1.94 13.25 12.28
CA ARG A 107 1.34 14.58 12.16
C ARG A 107 -0.18 14.54 12.25
N ASP A 108 -0.80 13.49 11.71
CA ASP A 108 -2.26 13.39 11.58
C ASP A 108 -2.94 12.65 12.73
N ILE A 109 -2.24 11.69 13.34
CA ILE A 109 -2.73 10.93 14.48
C ILE A 109 -1.85 11.33 15.68
N PRO A 110 -2.38 12.09 16.66
CA PRO A 110 -1.65 12.31 17.89
C PRO A 110 -1.48 10.95 18.58
N PHE A 111 -0.27 10.40 18.54
CA PHE A 111 0.06 9.28 19.41
C PHE A 111 -0.19 9.75 20.83
N LYS A 112 -1.10 9.08 21.56
CA LYS A 112 -1.23 9.32 22.99
C LYS A 112 0.13 8.99 23.60
N GLU A 113 0.76 9.99 24.23
CA GLU A 113 1.89 9.81 25.14
C GLU A 113 1.51 8.88 26.30
#